data_AF-A0A7I4YEP3-F1
#
_entry.id   AF-A0A7I4YEP3-F1
#
_cell.length_a   1.000
_cell.length_b   1.000
_cell.length_c   1.000
_cell.angle_alpha   90.00
_cell.angle_beta   90.00
_cell.angle_gamma   90.00
#
_symmetry.space_group_name_H-M   'P 1'
#
loop_
_entity.id
_entity.type
_entity.pdbx_description
1 polymer ?
#
loop_
_entity_poly.entity_id
_entity_poly.type
_entity_poly.pdbx_seq_one_letter_code
_entity_poly.pdbx_strand_id
1 'polypeptide(L)'
;MGKSSLALIYTVACVLSSHASSVRLFSKNLLKALQLPPANYDYEGCLDNIFDSAQVNFNTQLGIDPSLTWKNATTLSEQVHNLINVGVDSFVKVCSARQQYAQKLGATYPFCMNRFYLLNRDATPFDDAVTYVHTYKHLEFLCSTGFDVFQFNLPCIVNAEQEGGTLYQACFYKFQQIVKQNPYRYCEASETFVMCVRDFFTDYCGAQSGWVQCEKERLGFAYDCPGLSC
;
A
#
# COMPACT_ATOMS: atom_id res chain seq x y z
N MET A 1 62.29 4.61 8.36
CA MET A 1 61.54 3.65 9.19
C MET A 1 60.68 4.45 10.15
N GLY A 2 59.37 4.18 10.22
CA GLY A 2 58.44 4.89 11.12
C GLY A 2 57.22 5.48 10.42
N LYS A 3 56.31 4.60 9.93
CA LYS A 3 54.91 4.95 9.65
C LYS A 3 54.10 4.60 10.90
N SER A 4 53.32 5.53 11.42
CA SER A 4 52.14 5.26 12.26
C SER A 4 51.19 6.44 12.17
N SER A 5 50.16 6.31 11.34
CA SER A 5 48.96 7.13 11.39
C SER A 5 47.82 6.20 11.80
N LEU A 6 47.32 6.38 13.02
CA LEU A 6 46.08 5.76 13.47
C LEU A 6 44.92 6.39 12.68
N ALA A 7 44.27 5.59 11.83
CA ALA A 7 42.96 5.91 11.30
C ALA A 7 41.91 5.21 12.17
N LEU A 8 41.16 6.01 12.92
CA LEU A 8 39.98 5.57 13.65
C LEU A 8 38.87 5.25 12.62
N ILE A 9 38.55 3.98 12.44
CA ILE A 9 37.41 3.56 11.62
C ILE A 9 36.17 3.62 12.51
N TYR A 10 35.31 4.62 12.28
CA TYR A 10 33.94 4.62 12.78
C TYR A 10 33.11 3.69 11.91
N THR A 11 32.77 2.51 12.41
CA THR A 11 31.71 1.66 11.87
C THR A 11 30.35 2.23 12.25
N VAL A 12 29.72 2.94 11.31
CA VAL A 12 28.28 3.24 11.41
C VAL A 12 27.52 1.98 11.02
N ALA A 13 26.99 1.28 12.02
CA ALA A 13 26.01 0.23 11.82
C ALA A 13 24.66 0.87 11.42
N CYS A 14 24.44 1.03 10.12
CA CYS A 14 23.10 1.31 9.58
C CYS A 14 22.31 -0.01 9.54
N VAL A 15 21.56 -0.29 10.60
CA VAL A 15 20.42 -1.21 10.53
C VAL A 15 19.28 -0.44 9.89
N LEU A 16 19.20 -0.45 8.55
CA LEU A 16 18.02 0.00 7.81
C LEU A 16 17.20 -1.23 7.46
N SER A 17 16.28 -1.60 8.35
CA SER A 17 15.11 -2.39 7.98
C SER A 17 14.16 -1.47 7.22
N SER A 18 14.46 -1.19 5.95
CA SER A 18 13.62 -0.40 5.06
C SER A 18 12.67 -1.32 4.28
N HIS A 19 11.51 -1.61 4.86
CA HIS A 19 10.35 -2.05 4.09
C HIS A 19 9.35 -0.90 4.15
N ALA A 20 9.24 -0.17 3.06
CA ALA A 20 8.45 1.04 2.98
C ALA A 20 6.97 0.68 2.81
N SER A 21 6.22 0.55 3.91
CA SER A 21 4.81 0.90 3.85
C SER A 21 4.74 2.43 3.67
N SER A 22 4.52 2.83 2.41
CA SER A 22 4.55 4.20 1.87
C SER A 22 3.49 5.15 2.43
N VAL A 23 3.15 5.09 3.72
CA VAL A 23 2.10 5.97 4.27
C VAL A 23 2.58 6.86 5.40
N ARG A 24 3.89 6.84 5.69
CA ARG A 24 4.46 7.82 6.61
C ARG A 24 4.60 9.17 5.90
N LEU A 25 3.81 10.14 6.36
CA LEU A 25 3.72 11.56 6.01
C LEU A 25 2.67 11.92 4.95
N PHE A 26 1.40 12.04 5.36
CA PHE A 26 0.51 13.05 4.78
C PHE A 26 0.16 14.17 5.80
N SER A 27 0.31 15.40 5.33
CA SER A 27 0.14 16.64 6.12
C SER A 27 -1.33 17.04 6.23
N LYS A 28 -1.69 17.67 7.37
CA LYS A 28 -3.02 18.27 7.65
C LYS A 28 -3.54 19.22 6.55
N ASN A 29 -2.66 19.77 5.71
CA ASN A 29 -3.06 20.65 4.60
C ASN A 29 -3.70 19.91 3.42
N LEU A 30 -3.43 18.60 3.26
CA LEU A 30 -4.05 17.77 2.22
C LEU A 30 -5.55 17.58 2.48
N LEU A 31 -5.95 17.47 3.74
CA LEU A 31 -7.36 17.36 4.17
C LEU A 31 -8.23 18.52 3.66
N LYS A 32 -7.63 19.71 3.48
CA LYS A 32 -8.33 20.91 3.01
C LYS A 32 -8.40 20.99 1.48
N ALA A 33 -7.43 20.41 0.78
CA ALA A 33 -7.39 20.35 -0.68
C ALA A 33 -8.19 19.18 -1.26
N LEU A 34 -8.37 18.10 -0.50
CA LEU A 34 -9.23 16.95 -0.81
C LEU A 34 -10.72 17.20 -0.46
N GLN A 35 -11.20 18.46 -0.54
CA GLN A 35 -12.63 18.71 -0.64
C GLN A 35 -13.12 18.21 -2.01
N LEU A 36 -13.31 16.90 -2.07
CA LEU A 36 -13.63 16.12 -3.26
C LEU A 36 -15.13 16.23 -3.60
N PRO A 37 -15.49 16.10 -4.88
CA PRO A 37 -16.86 16.23 -5.35
C PRO A 37 -17.79 15.13 -4.78
N PRO A 38 -19.11 15.39 -4.74
CA PRO A 38 -20.08 14.54 -4.04
C PRO A 38 -20.50 13.36 -4.94
N ALA A 39 -19.98 12.17 -4.71
CA ALA A 39 -20.51 10.96 -5.36
C ALA A 39 -20.22 9.66 -4.59
N ASN A 40 -20.55 9.63 -3.30
CA ASN A 40 -20.99 8.48 -2.49
C ASN A 40 -20.63 8.72 -1.02
N TYR A 41 -21.46 9.53 -0.36
CA TYR A 41 -21.44 9.70 1.10
C TYR A 41 -22.09 8.53 1.84
N ASP A 42 -22.39 7.43 1.17
CA ASP A 42 -22.96 6.25 1.82
C ASP A 42 -21.83 5.49 2.53
N TYR A 43 -21.33 6.06 3.64
CA TYR A 43 -20.47 5.37 4.60
C TYR A 43 -21.31 4.72 5.72
N GLU A 44 -22.62 5.01 5.76
CA GLU A 44 -23.61 4.40 6.63
C GLU A 44 -24.00 3.03 6.07
N GLY A 45 -23.14 2.04 6.30
CA GLY A 45 -23.42 0.68 5.83
C GLY A 45 -22.41 -0.35 6.28
N CYS A 46 -21.27 0.08 6.83
CA CYS A 46 -20.36 -0.85 7.49
C CYS A 46 -20.94 -1.30 8.84
N LEU A 47 -20.88 -2.60 9.12
CA LEU A 47 -21.28 -3.18 10.40
C LEU A 47 -20.04 -3.45 11.24
N ASP A 48 -19.79 -2.59 12.24
CA ASP A 48 -18.55 -2.57 13.04
C ASP A 48 -18.17 -3.94 13.60
N ASN A 49 -19.14 -4.67 14.18
CA ASN A 49 -18.91 -5.99 14.74
C ASN A 49 -18.49 -7.03 13.69
N ILE A 50 -19.05 -6.96 12.48
CA ILE A 50 -18.69 -7.84 11.37
C ILE A 50 -17.30 -7.47 10.86
N PHE A 51 -17.02 -6.19 10.72
CA PHE A 51 -15.73 -5.68 10.27
C PHE A 51 -14.59 -6.03 11.22
N ASP A 52 -14.77 -5.83 12.52
CA ASP A 52 -13.76 -6.17 13.53
C ASP A 52 -13.51 -7.68 13.54
N SER A 53 -14.57 -8.47 13.48
CA SER A 53 -14.47 -9.92 13.42
C SER A 53 -13.84 -10.40 12.10
N ALA A 54 -14.04 -9.69 10.99
CA ALA A 54 -13.37 -9.97 9.72
C ALA A 54 -11.88 -9.67 9.79
N GLN A 55 -11.49 -8.53 10.38
CA GLN A 55 -10.09 -8.16 10.58
C GLN A 55 -9.35 -9.18 11.45
N VAL A 56 -9.91 -9.53 12.61
CA VAL A 56 -9.33 -10.55 13.52
C VAL A 56 -9.15 -11.88 12.79
N ASN A 57 -10.15 -12.29 12.00
CA ASN A 57 -10.08 -13.55 11.26
C ASN A 57 -9.04 -13.52 10.15
N PHE A 58 -8.93 -12.43 9.38
CA PHE A 58 -7.88 -12.24 8.38
C PHE A 58 -6.49 -12.36 9.01
N ASN A 59 -6.24 -11.67 10.12
CA ASN A 59 -4.95 -11.73 10.81
C ASN A 59 -4.64 -13.14 11.30
N THR A 60 -5.62 -13.78 11.96
CA THR A 60 -5.46 -15.13 12.52
C THR A 60 -5.10 -16.15 11.44
N GLN A 61 -5.73 -16.08 10.25
CA GLN A 61 -5.43 -16.98 9.14
C GLN A 61 -4.01 -16.85 8.61
N LEU A 62 -3.43 -15.66 8.74
CA LEU A 62 -2.10 -15.33 8.24
C LEU A 62 -1.01 -15.38 9.31
N GLY A 63 -1.36 -15.69 10.57
CA GLY A 63 -0.43 -15.64 11.70
C GLY A 63 0.03 -14.21 12.05
N ILE A 64 -0.73 -13.20 11.62
CA ILE A 64 -0.55 -11.79 11.99
C ILE A 64 -1.17 -11.58 13.37
N ASP A 65 -0.62 -10.66 14.16
CA ASP A 65 -1.18 -10.30 15.46
C ASP A 65 -2.67 -9.89 15.34
N PRO A 66 -3.60 -10.63 15.96
CA PRO A 66 -5.03 -10.34 15.85
C PRO A 66 -5.46 -8.97 16.38
N SER A 67 -4.62 -8.30 17.17
CA SER A 67 -4.88 -6.95 17.68
C SER A 67 -4.58 -5.83 16.67
N LEU A 68 -3.87 -6.13 15.57
CA LEU A 68 -3.61 -5.15 14.52
C LEU A 68 -4.88 -4.84 13.73
N THR A 69 -5.21 -3.55 13.66
CA THR A 69 -6.42 -3.05 13.01
C THR A 69 -6.09 -1.92 12.03
N TRP A 70 -7.12 -1.23 11.54
CA TRP A 70 -6.97 0.01 10.79
C TRP A 70 -6.20 1.10 11.54
N LYS A 71 -6.08 1.04 12.88
CA LYS A 71 -5.27 1.99 13.68
C LYS A 71 -3.77 1.69 13.66
N ASN A 72 -3.37 0.55 13.10
CA ASN A 72 -1.98 0.12 12.97
C ASN A 72 -1.70 -0.28 11.51
N ALA A 73 -2.27 0.47 10.58
CA ALA A 73 -2.38 0.05 9.19
C ALA A 73 -1.03 -0.09 8.50
N THR A 74 -0.05 0.74 8.88
CA THR A 74 1.34 0.61 8.41
C THR A 74 1.90 -0.76 8.78
N THR A 75 1.89 -1.13 10.06
CA THR A 75 2.42 -2.43 10.53
C THR A 75 1.64 -3.59 9.93
N LEU A 76 0.32 -3.49 9.83
CA LEU A 76 -0.50 -4.52 9.17
C LEU A 76 -0.10 -4.70 7.70
N SER A 77 0.04 -3.60 6.95
CA SER A 77 0.44 -3.60 5.55
C SER A 77 1.84 -4.20 5.35
N GLU A 78 2.81 -3.84 6.21
CA GLU A 78 4.16 -4.41 6.21
C GLU A 78 4.12 -5.94 6.43
N GLN A 79 3.33 -6.42 7.40
CA GLN A 79 3.23 -7.87 7.66
C GLN A 79 2.58 -8.62 6.49
N VAL A 80 1.53 -8.07 5.89
CA VAL A 80 0.91 -8.66 4.68
C VAL A 80 1.91 -8.69 3.52
N HIS A 81 2.61 -7.59 3.26
CA HIS A 81 3.60 -7.51 2.19
C HIS A 81 4.75 -8.51 2.41
N ASN A 82 5.26 -8.63 3.64
CA ASN A 82 6.29 -9.60 3.98
C ASN A 82 5.83 -11.04 3.71
N LEU A 83 4.57 -11.37 3.99
CA LEU A 83 4.01 -12.68 3.65
C LEU A 83 3.97 -12.91 2.15
N ILE A 84 3.61 -11.90 1.35
CA ILE A 84 3.61 -12.02 -0.12
C ILE A 84 5.03 -12.29 -0.64
N ASN A 85 6.04 -11.59 -0.10
CA ASN A 85 7.43 -11.70 -0.54
C ASN A 85 8.08 -13.06 -0.23
N VAL A 86 7.49 -13.87 0.65
CA VAL A 86 7.96 -15.26 0.90
C VAL A 86 7.88 -16.11 -0.37
N GLY A 87 6.87 -15.88 -1.23
CA GLY A 87 6.70 -16.61 -2.48
C GLY A 87 5.23 -16.94 -2.77
N VAL A 88 5.02 -17.62 -3.90
CA VAL A 88 3.68 -17.82 -4.51
C VAL A 88 2.72 -18.53 -3.55
N ASP A 89 3.15 -19.59 -2.85
CA ASP A 89 2.28 -20.30 -1.91
C ASP A 89 1.79 -19.41 -0.76
N SER A 90 2.65 -18.50 -0.28
CA SER A 90 2.30 -17.55 0.76
C SER A 90 1.39 -16.45 0.23
N PHE A 91 1.65 -15.96 -0.98
CA PHE A 91 0.75 -15.04 -1.70
C PHE A 91 -0.66 -15.65 -1.89
N VAL A 92 -0.77 -16.92 -2.29
CA VAL A 92 -2.05 -17.63 -2.41
C VAL A 92 -2.80 -17.68 -1.07
N LYS A 93 -2.09 -17.90 0.05
CA LYS A 93 -2.70 -17.86 1.39
C LYS A 93 -3.23 -16.47 1.73
N VAL A 94 -2.48 -15.42 1.43
CA VAL A 94 -2.93 -14.02 1.59
C VAL A 94 -4.20 -13.78 0.77
N CYS A 95 -4.25 -14.26 -0.47
CA CYS A 95 -5.44 -14.13 -1.32
C CYS A 95 -6.64 -14.90 -0.81
N SER A 96 -6.45 -16.12 -0.30
CA SER A 96 -7.50 -16.89 0.36
C SER A 96 -8.05 -16.16 1.59
N ALA A 97 -7.18 -15.63 2.45
CA ALA A 97 -7.59 -14.87 3.63
C ALA A 97 -8.33 -13.58 3.24
N ARG A 98 -7.87 -12.86 2.22
CA ARG A 98 -8.56 -11.68 1.69
C ARG A 98 -9.93 -12.01 1.13
N GLN A 99 -10.07 -13.14 0.45
CA GLN A 99 -11.36 -13.58 -0.08
C GLN A 99 -12.35 -13.87 1.05
N GLN A 100 -11.92 -14.54 2.11
CA GLN A 100 -12.76 -14.78 3.28
C GLN A 100 -13.10 -13.49 4.03
N TYR A 101 -12.16 -12.55 4.12
CA TYR A 101 -12.40 -11.21 4.65
C TYR A 101 -13.51 -10.49 3.87
N ALA A 102 -13.42 -10.47 2.55
CA ALA A 102 -14.44 -9.85 1.69
C ALA A 102 -15.80 -10.58 1.79
N GLN A 103 -15.81 -11.91 1.83
CA GLN A 103 -17.02 -12.71 1.99
C GLN A 103 -17.73 -12.44 3.33
N LYS A 104 -16.97 -12.30 4.41
CA LYS A 104 -17.52 -12.02 5.75
C LYS A 104 -18.17 -10.64 5.83
N LEU A 105 -17.59 -9.66 5.15
CA LEU A 105 -18.17 -8.33 5.02
C LEU A 105 -19.37 -8.31 4.06
N GLY A 106 -19.34 -9.15 3.02
CA GLY A 106 -20.40 -9.27 2.03
C GLY A 106 -20.76 -7.94 1.40
N ALA A 107 -22.05 -7.60 1.41
CA ALA A 107 -22.55 -6.34 0.86
C ALA A 107 -22.01 -5.09 1.58
N THR A 108 -21.47 -5.22 2.79
CA THR A 108 -20.94 -4.09 3.55
C THR A 108 -19.49 -3.74 3.21
N TYR A 109 -18.80 -4.61 2.46
CA TYR A 109 -17.41 -4.42 2.06
C TYR A 109 -17.08 -3.04 1.48
N PRO A 110 -17.81 -2.50 0.48
CA PRO A 110 -17.49 -1.18 -0.08
C PRO A 110 -17.65 -0.03 0.93
N PHE A 111 -18.54 -0.19 1.91
CA PHE A 111 -18.75 0.81 2.97
C PHE A 111 -17.65 0.74 4.03
N CYS A 112 -17.18 -0.48 4.36
CA CYS A 112 -16.07 -0.68 5.28
C CYS A 112 -14.70 -0.32 4.67
N MET A 113 -14.51 -0.60 3.38
CA MET A 113 -13.34 -0.21 2.58
C MET A 113 -13.46 1.23 2.08
N ASN A 114 -13.89 2.13 2.97
CA ASN A 114 -14.06 3.54 2.71
C ASN A 114 -13.27 4.33 3.76
N ARG A 115 -12.34 5.16 3.31
CA ARG A 115 -11.54 5.96 4.24
C ARG A 115 -12.38 6.93 5.05
N PHE A 116 -13.50 7.45 4.53
CA PHE A 116 -14.35 8.38 5.26
C PHE A 116 -15.06 7.69 6.41
N TYR A 117 -15.49 6.44 6.22
CA TYR A 117 -15.96 5.61 7.32
C TYR A 117 -14.87 5.47 8.40
N LEU A 118 -13.64 5.10 8.01
CA LEU A 118 -12.53 4.92 8.96
C LEU A 118 -12.13 6.23 9.67
N LEU A 119 -12.12 7.35 8.96
CA LEU A 119 -11.84 8.68 9.54
C LEU A 119 -12.88 9.09 10.58
N ASN A 120 -14.14 8.74 10.35
CA ASN A 120 -15.23 8.98 11.32
C ASN A 120 -15.24 7.96 12.47
N ARG A 121 -14.53 6.84 12.30
CA ARG A 121 -14.42 5.79 13.30
C ARG A 121 -13.27 6.05 14.26
N ASP A 122 -13.59 6.22 15.54
CA ASP A 122 -12.63 6.35 16.65
C ASP A 122 -11.48 7.36 16.44
N ALA A 123 -11.71 8.42 15.67
CA ALA A 123 -10.69 9.40 15.30
C ALA A 123 -9.41 8.77 14.69
N THR A 124 -9.58 7.79 13.80
CA THR A 124 -8.46 7.16 13.07
C THR A 124 -7.60 8.23 12.37
N PRO A 125 -6.27 8.19 12.52
CA PRO A 125 -5.38 9.06 11.77
C PRO A 125 -5.56 8.90 10.26
N PHE A 126 -5.44 10.01 9.52
CA PHE A 126 -5.62 10.00 8.06
C PHE A 126 -4.70 9.01 7.35
N ASP A 127 -3.42 9.01 7.72
CA ASP A 127 -2.41 8.10 7.17
C ASP A 127 -2.83 6.63 7.36
N ASP A 128 -3.32 6.28 8.54
CA ASP A 128 -3.77 4.92 8.84
C ASP A 128 -5.01 4.52 8.02
N ALA A 129 -6.01 5.41 7.93
CA ALA A 129 -7.22 5.17 7.13
C ALA A 129 -6.89 4.95 5.65
N VAL A 130 -5.99 5.76 5.09
CA VAL A 130 -5.54 5.63 3.69
C VAL A 130 -4.75 4.34 3.49
N THR A 131 -3.76 4.05 4.35
CA THR A 131 -2.96 2.82 4.27
C THR A 131 -3.81 1.57 4.26
N TYR A 132 -4.80 1.55 5.16
CA TYR A 132 -5.64 0.40 5.35
C TYR A 132 -6.48 0.12 4.11
N VAL A 133 -7.16 1.15 3.59
CA VAL A 133 -7.97 1.04 2.37
C VAL A 133 -7.10 0.66 1.17
N HIS A 134 -5.93 1.29 1.00
CA HIS A 134 -4.99 0.95 -0.08
C HIS A 134 -4.56 -0.51 0.00
N THR A 135 -4.21 -1.00 1.20
CA THR A 135 -3.77 -2.39 1.39
C THR A 135 -4.82 -3.38 0.87
N TYR A 136 -6.08 -3.23 1.29
CA TYR A 136 -7.15 -4.13 0.84
C TYR A 136 -7.55 -3.92 -0.62
N LYS A 137 -7.45 -2.71 -1.17
CA LYS A 137 -7.68 -2.45 -2.61
C LYS A 137 -6.58 -3.03 -3.49
N HIS A 138 -5.33 -2.97 -3.05
CA HIS A 138 -4.22 -3.64 -3.71
C HIS A 138 -4.42 -5.16 -3.69
N LEU A 139 -4.76 -5.73 -2.53
CA LEU A 139 -5.05 -7.16 -2.43
C LEU A 139 -6.28 -7.56 -3.26
N GLU A 140 -7.31 -6.73 -3.33
CA GLU A 140 -8.49 -6.97 -4.17
C GLU A 140 -8.11 -7.19 -5.63
N PHE A 141 -7.24 -6.33 -6.17
CA PHE A 141 -6.75 -6.46 -7.54
C PHE A 141 -5.78 -7.62 -7.71
N LEU A 142 -4.75 -7.70 -6.87
CA LEU A 142 -3.71 -8.73 -6.96
C LEU A 142 -4.31 -10.13 -6.82
N CYS A 143 -5.34 -10.31 -5.99
CA CYS A 143 -5.98 -11.60 -5.79
C CYS A 143 -7.14 -11.88 -6.77
N SER A 144 -7.35 -11.01 -7.76
CA SER A 144 -8.35 -11.20 -8.81
C SER A 144 -7.72 -10.97 -10.19
N THR A 145 -7.98 -9.83 -10.82
CA THR A 145 -7.55 -9.49 -12.19
C THR A 145 -6.03 -9.56 -12.36
N GLY A 146 -5.26 -9.15 -11.34
CA GLY A 146 -3.80 -9.14 -11.39
C GLY A 146 -3.15 -10.48 -11.04
N PHE A 147 -3.92 -11.50 -10.64
CA PHE A 147 -3.39 -12.68 -9.96
C PHE A 147 -2.40 -13.46 -10.81
N ASP A 148 -2.78 -13.85 -12.02
CA ASP A 148 -1.95 -14.71 -12.88
C ASP A 148 -0.63 -14.05 -13.26
N VAL A 149 -0.69 -12.77 -13.60
CA VAL A 149 0.50 -12.01 -13.98
C VAL A 149 1.40 -11.77 -12.76
N PHE A 150 0.83 -11.41 -11.61
CA PHE A 150 1.59 -11.16 -10.39
C PHE A 150 2.26 -12.43 -9.86
N GLN A 151 1.53 -13.55 -9.75
CA GLN A 151 2.09 -14.80 -9.24
C GLN A 151 3.23 -15.32 -10.13
N PHE A 152 3.10 -15.20 -11.45
CA PHE A 152 4.09 -15.71 -12.39
C PHE A 152 5.39 -14.89 -12.35
N ASN A 153 5.26 -13.58 -12.12
CA ASN A 153 6.39 -12.65 -12.08
C ASN A 153 6.84 -12.32 -10.65
N LEU A 154 6.26 -12.95 -9.62
CA LEU A 154 6.53 -12.62 -8.22
C LEU A 154 8.02 -12.64 -7.87
N PRO A 155 8.83 -13.65 -8.26
CA PRO A 155 10.27 -13.62 -7.99
C PRO A 155 10.98 -12.40 -8.59
N CYS A 156 10.62 -12.00 -9.81
CA CYS A 156 11.18 -10.81 -10.43
C CYS A 156 10.75 -9.53 -9.71
N ILE A 157 9.46 -9.42 -9.39
CA ILE A 157 8.89 -8.26 -8.71
C ILE A 157 9.57 -8.05 -7.35
N VAL A 158 9.66 -9.12 -6.54
CA VAL A 158 10.33 -9.07 -5.23
C VAL A 158 11.81 -8.70 -5.40
N ASN A 159 12.48 -9.25 -6.41
CA ASN A 159 13.86 -8.89 -6.70
C ASN A 159 14.00 -7.43 -7.13
N ALA A 160 13.10 -6.90 -7.96
CA ALA A 160 13.10 -5.52 -8.39
C ALA A 160 12.89 -4.56 -7.20
N GLU A 161 12.05 -4.93 -6.24
CA GLU A 161 11.83 -4.18 -5.00
C GLU A 161 13.07 -4.20 -4.09
N GLN A 162 13.88 -5.26 -4.12
CA GLN A 162 15.08 -5.43 -3.29
C GLN A 162 16.37 -4.89 -3.95
N GLU A 163 16.70 -5.31 -5.17
CA GLU A 163 17.88 -4.92 -5.94
C GLU A 163 17.78 -3.50 -6.48
N GLY A 164 16.57 -3.08 -6.90
CA GLY A 164 16.31 -1.73 -7.41
C GLY A 164 16.38 -0.65 -6.33
N GLY A 165 16.85 -1.00 -5.12
CA GLY A 165 17.12 -0.16 -3.96
C GLY A 165 16.73 1.29 -4.18
N THR A 166 15.56 1.64 -3.65
CA THR A 166 15.00 3.01 -3.62
C THR A 166 14.28 3.53 -4.87
N LEU A 167 14.09 2.83 -6.00
CA LEU A 167 13.35 3.45 -7.12
C LEU A 167 11.84 3.57 -6.89
N TYR A 168 11.15 2.54 -6.41
CA TYR A 168 9.76 2.69 -5.94
C TYR A 168 9.66 3.82 -4.90
N GLN A 169 10.66 3.87 -4.01
CA GLN A 169 10.79 4.91 -3.00
C GLN A 169 11.11 6.29 -3.60
N ALA A 170 11.78 6.36 -4.76
CA ALA A 170 12.08 7.57 -5.50
C ALA A 170 10.85 8.07 -6.26
N CYS A 171 10.09 7.16 -6.90
CA CYS A 171 8.78 7.45 -7.46
C CYS A 171 7.88 8.04 -6.37
N PHE A 172 7.82 7.39 -5.21
CA PHE A 172 7.02 7.86 -4.07
C PHE A 172 7.56 9.17 -3.49
N TYR A 173 8.88 9.33 -3.37
CA TYR A 173 9.49 10.58 -2.92
C TYR A 173 9.13 11.75 -3.85
N LYS A 174 9.19 11.56 -5.17
CA LYS A 174 8.79 12.57 -6.16
C LYS A 174 7.33 12.97 -5.97
N PHE A 175 6.44 11.99 -5.79
CA PHE A 175 5.05 12.24 -5.44
C PHE A 175 4.91 13.09 -4.17
N GLN A 176 5.60 12.70 -3.09
CA GLN A 176 5.57 13.45 -1.83
C GLN A 176 6.06 14.89 -2.01
N GLN A 177 7.09 15.12 -2.82
CA GLN A 177 7.58 16.48 -3.09
C GLN A 177 6.54 17.33 -3.81
N ILE A 178 5.88 16.81 -4.84
CA ILE A 178 4.84 17.54 -5.59
C ILE A 178 3.67 17.89 -4.65
N VAL A 179 3.19 16.92 -3.87
CA VAL A 179 2.06 17.13 -2.94
C VAL A 179 2.43 18.10 -1.81
N LYS A 180 3.65 18.03 -1.27
CA LYS A 180 4.12 18.97 -0.23
C LYS A 180 4.22 20.40 -0.75
N GLN A 181 4.67 20.59 -1.98
CA GLN A 181 4.76 21.90 -2.61
C GLN A 181 3.39 22.46 -2.97
N ASN A 182 2.50 21.64 -3.51
CA ASN A 182 1.14 22.03 -3.85
C ASN A 182 0.15 20.87 -3.69
N PRO A 183 -0.62 20.84 -2.59
CA PRO A 183 -1.62 19.79 -2.34
C PRO A 183 -2.71 19.69 -3.41
N TYR A 184 -3.00 20.74 -4.18
CA TYR A 184 -3.99 20.70 -5.27
C TYR A 184 -3.52 19.89 -6.48
N ARG A 185 -2.22 19.55 -6.56
CA ARG A 185 -1.65 18.69 -7.61
C ARG A 185 -1.66 17.21 -7.21
N TYR A 186 -2.47 16.81 -6.23
CA TYR A 186 -2.49 15.44 -5.73
C TYR A 186 -2.73 14.40 -6.84
N CYS A 187 -3.71 14.61 -7.71
CA CYS A 187 -3.98 13.65 -8.79
C CYS A 187 -2.91 13.65 -9.88
N GLU A 188 -2.37 14.80 -10.26
CA GLU A 188 -1.24 14.88 -11.18
C GLU A 188 0.02 14.19 -10.61
N ALA A 189 0.28 14.37 -9.31
CA ALA A 189 1.36 13.70 -8.62
C ALA A 189 1.15 12.19 -8.58
N SER A 190 -0.10 11.75 -8.35
CA SER A 190 -0.48 10.34 -8.34
C SER A 190 -0.29 9.70 -9.71
N GLU A 191 -0.65 10.40 -10.80
CA GLU A 191 -0.39 9.96 -12.17
C GLU A 191 1.10 9.80 -12.44
N THR A 192 1.89 10.80 -12.05
CA THR A 192 3.36 10.73 -12.16
C THR A 192 3.94 9.54 -11.40
N PHE A 193 3.38 9.22 -10.23
CA PHE A 193 3.80 8.10 -9.40
C PHE A 193 3.49 6.76 -10.06
N VAL A 194 2.24 6.50 -10.44
CA VAL A 194 1.85 5.20 -11.02
C VAL A 194 2.57 4.93 -12.33
N MET A 195 2.83 5.96 -13.14
CA MET A 195 3.59 5.84 -14.39
C MET A 195 5.07 5.56 -14.13
N CYS A 196 5.67 6.19 -13.11
CA CYS A 196 7.04 5.89 -12.69
C CYS A 196 7.18 4.42 -12.24
N VAL A 197 6.21 3.91 -11.49
CA VAL A 197 6.14 2.51 -11.08
C VAL A 197 5.99 1.60 -12.30
N ARG A 198 5.08 1.92 -13.22
CA ARG A 198 4.86 1.16 -14.46
C ARG A 198 6.12 1.00 -15.27
N ASP A 199 6.80 2.12 -15.55
CA ASP A 199 7.96 2.13 -16.44
C ASP A 199 9.10 1.30 -15.84
N PHE A 200 9.34 1.43 -14.53
CA PHE A 200 10.33 0.62 -13.83
C PHE A 200 10.08 -0.89 -13.94
N PHE A 201 8.87 -1.34 -13.58
CA PHE A 201 8.56 -2.76 -13.63
C PHE A 201 8.40 -3.28 -15.06
N THR A 202 8.10 -2.40 -16.03
CA THR A 202 8.16 -2.73 -17.46
C THR A 202 9.58 -3.04 -17.89
N ASP A 203 10.52 -2.16 -17.55
CA ASP A 203 11.93 -2.31 -17.92
C ASP A 203 12.59 -3.50 -17.22
N TYR A 204 12.25 -3.74 -15.96
CA TYR A 204 12.88 -4.76 -15.14
C TYR A 204 12.21 -6.14 -15.26
N CYS A 205 10.88 -6.21 -15.26
CA CYS A 205 10.10 -7.46 -15.24
C CYS A 205 9.16 -7.65 -16.44
N GLY A 206 9.23 -6.77 -17.45
CA GLY A 206 8.40 -6.83 -18.64
C GLY A 206 7.05 -6.11 -18.51
N ALA A 207 6.45 -5.79 -19.66
CA ALA A 207 5.26 -4.93 -19.78
C ALA A 207 4.06 -5.37 -18.93
N GLN A 208 3.84 -6.69 -18.78
CA GLN A 208 2.74 -7.22 -17.97
C GLN A 208 2.95 -6.93 -16.47
N SER A 209 4.18 -7.06 -15.98
CA SER A 209 4.54 -6.71 -14.60
C SER A 209 4.40 -5.21 -14.37
N GLY A 210 4.81 -4.39 -15.34
CA GLY A 210 4.59 -2.94 -15.33
C GLY A 210 3.12 -2.55 -15.22
N TRP A 211 2.26 -3.16 -16.04
CA TRP A 211 0.81 -2.92 -16.01
C TRP A 211 0.20 -3.32 -14.65
N VAL A 212 0.51 -4.52 -14.14
CA VAL A 212 -0.01 -4.97 -12.84
C VAL A 212 0.41 -4.06 -11.70
N GLN A 213 1.67 -3.64 -11.66
CA GLN A 213 2.16 -2.77 -10.59
C GLN A 213 1.54 -1.37 -10.68
N CYS A 214 1.35 -0.86 -11.90
CA CYS A 214 0.65 0.39 -12.12
C CYS A 214 -0.81 0.31 -11.66
N GLU A 215 -1.56 -0.70 -12.09
CA GLU A 215 -2.97 -0.87 -11.72
C GLU A 215 -3.17 -1.06 -10.23
N LYS A 216 -2.27 -1.83 -9.58
CA LYS A 216 -2.23 -2.00 -8.13
C LYS A 216 -2.19 -0.63 -7.44
N GLU A 217 -1.22 0.22 -7.78
CA GLU A 217 -1.10 1.55 -7.18
C GLU A 217 -2.23 2.51 -7.58
N ARG A 218 -2.67 2.48 -8.86
CA ARG A 218 -3.77 3.29 -9.39
C ARG A 218 -5.05 3.11 -8.58
N LEU A 219 -5.36 1.88 -8.18
CA LEU A 219 -6.55 1.55 -7.40
C LEU A 219 -6.53 2.12 -5.98
N GLY A 220 -5.35 2.36 -5.41
CA GLY A 220 -5.22 3.11 -4.15
C GLY A 220 -5.75 4.54 -4.32
N PHE A 221 -5.40 5.20 -5.43
CA PHE A 221 -5.78 6.59 -5.70
C PHE A 221 -7.11 6.76 -6.43
N ALA A 222 -7.71 5.69 -6.96
CA ALA A 222 -8.86 5.77 -7.87
C ALA A 222 -10.08 6.49 -7.29
N TYR A 223 -10.25 6.45 -5.96
CA TYR A 223 -11.33 7.18 -5.29
C TYR A 223 -11.12 8.71 -5.37
N ASP A 224 -9.88 9.16 -5.15
CA ASP A 224 -9.50 10.58 -5.23
C ASP A 224 -9.37 11.10 -6.65
N CYS A 225 -8.86 10.22 -7.51
CA CYS A 225 -8.33 10.54 -8.82
C CYS A 225 -8.89 9.54 -9.84
N PRO A 226 -10.19 9.67 -10.20
CA PRO A 226 -10.86 8.69 -11.06
C PRO A 226 -10.35 8.66 -12.50
N GLY A 227 -9.58 9.67 -12.93
CA GLY A 227 -9.02 9.78 -14.28
C GLY A 227 -7.63 9.16 -14.47
N LEU A 228 -7.04 8.54 -13.44
CA LEU A 228 -5.74 7.90 -13.58
C LEU A 228 -5.81 6.69 -14.52
N SER A 229 -4.75 6.47 -15.30
CA SER A 229 -4.65 5.35 -16.24
C SER A 229 -3.29 4.66 -16.20
N CYS A 230 -3.34 3.36 -16.48
CA CYS A 230 -2.24 2.46 -16.78
C CYS A 230 -2.60 1.75 -18.10
#